data_AF-A0A254RL90-F1
#
_entry.id   AF-A0A254RL90-F1
#
_cell.length_a   1.000
_cell.length_b   1.000
_cell.length_c   1.000
_cell.angle_alpha   90.00
_cell.angle_beta   90.00
_cell.angle_gamma   90.00
#
_symmetry.space_group_name_H-M   'P 1'
#
loop_
_entity.id
_entity.type
_entity.pdbx_description
1 polymer ?
#
loop_
_entity_poly.entity_id
_entity_poly.type
_entity_poly.pdbx_seq_one_letter_code
_entity_poly.pdbx_strand_id
1 'polypeptide(L)'
;MNRYARIACAFFAVAVAALFAGCTSHPSPQQTMVDDRYMMYKETYRAYKEAEERYLNLLFNIERMPEEEELWIMKREQMQELIQLRDLMLQARGELDDAMKDWETHLMEVQSEVKKAQIQQYNPNFKGRDGQRTSPGQLLPGEVPNTRRR
;
A
#
# COMPACT_ATOMS: atom_id res chain seq x y z
N MET A 1 39.03 4.98 31.72
CA MET A 1 37.99 4.32 30.88
C MET A 1 38.50 4.27 29.44
N ASN A 2 38.68 3.06 28.91
CA ASN A 2 39.42 2.76 27.67
C ASN A 2 38.81 3.41 26.42
N ARG A 3 39.64 4.09 25.61
CA ARG A 3 39.26 4.64 24.29
C ARG A 3 38.60 3.59 23.38
N TYR A 4 39.02 2.33 23.49
CA TYR A 4 38.44 1.19 22.78
C TYR A 4 36.96 0.93 23.13
N ALA A 5 36.55 1.17 24.38
CA ALA A 5 35.16 0.98 24.79
C ALA A 5 34.22 2.07 24.20
N ARG A 6 34.74 3.29 24.00
CA ARG A 6 33.96 4.38 23.37
C ARG A 6 33.75 4.16 21.88
N ILE A 7 34.77 3.66 21.19
CA ILE A 7 34.70 3.34 19.75
C ILE A 7 33.78 2.13 19.52
N ALA A 8 33.91 1.08 20.32
CA ALA A 8 33.05 -0.10 20.23
C ALA A 8 31.57 0.23 20.51
N CYS A 9 31.28 1.11 21.48
CA CYS A 9 29.92 1.54 21.79
C CYS A 9 29.31 2.40 20.67
N ALA A 10 30.12 3.24 20.00
CA ALA A 10 29.68 4.03 18.85
C ALA A 10 29.37 3.16 17.63
N PHE A 11 30.21 2.16 17.32
CA PHE A 11 29.93 1.20 16.24
C PHE A 11 28.68 0.35 16.52
N PHE A 12 28.48 -0.07 17.78
CA PHE A 12 27.28 -0.80 18.18
C PHE A 12 26.02 0.06 18.06
N ALA A 13 26.07 1.33 18.46
CA ALA A 13 24.94 2.26 18.31
C ALA A 13 24.56 2.52 16.85
N VAL A 14 25.55 2.64 15.96
CA VAL A 14 25.30 2.83 14.51
C VAL A 14 24.72 1.55 13.87
N ALA A 15 25.22 0.38 14.24
CA ALA A 15 24.69 -0.89 13.74
C ALA A 15 23.24 -1.14 14.21
N VAL A 16 22.95 -0.79 15.47
CA VAL A 16 21.58 -0.91 16.02
C VAL A 16 20.64 0.12 15.37
N ALA A 17 21.09 1.35 15.12
CA ALA A 17 20.30 2.35 14.40
C ALA A 17 19.98 1.92 12.95
N ALA A 18 20.93 1.28 12.27
CA ALA A 18 20.72 0.74 10.92
C ALA A 18 19.69 -0.40 10.89
N LEU A 19 19.64 -1.24 11.93
CA LEU A 19 18.64 -2.32 12.06
C LEU A 19 17.22 -1.78 12.34
N PHE A 20 17.08 -0.67 13.06
CA PHE A 20 15.78 -0.06 13.32
C PHE A 20 15.25 0.81 12.16
N ALA A 21 16.12 1.30 11.27
CA ALA A 21 15.71 2.06 10.09
C ALA A 21 15.00 1.21 9.01
N GLY A 22 15.19 -0.11 9.01
CA GLY A 22 14.60 -1.03 8.03
C GLY A 22 13.14 -1.41 8.28
N CYS A 23 12.62 -1.24 9.50
CA CYS A 23 11.26 -1.68 9.85
C CYS A 23 10.17 -0.59 9.64
N THR A 24 10.54 0.64 9.29
CA THR A 24 9.60 1.77 9.20
C THR A 24 8.99 2.01 7.83
N SER A 25 9.33 1.22 6.80
CA SER A 25 8.94 1.50 5.40
C SER A 25 8.37 0.32 4.64
N HIS A 26 7.75 -0.66 5.31
CA HIS A 26 7.03 -1.71 4.60
C HIS A 26 5.62 -1.20 4.20
N PRO A 27 5.31 -1.10 2.89
CA PRO A 27 3.96 -0.76 2.46
C PRO A 27 2.98 -1.80 2.98
N SER A 28 1.74 -1.36 3.28
CA SER A 28 0.72 -2.31 3.70
C SER A 28 0.37 -3.26 2.54
N PRO A 29 -0.08 -4.50 2.79
CA PRO A 29 -0.49 -5.41 1.74
C PRO A 29 -1.51 -4.80 0.76
N GLN A 30 -2.42 -3.97 1.27
CA GLN A 30 -3.42 -3.24 0.48
C GLN A 30 -2.77 -2.19 -0.42
N GLN A 31 -1.72 -1.50 0.05
CA GLN A 31 -0.95 -0.58 -0.78
C GLN A 31 -0.23 -1.31 -1.92
N THR A 32 0.42 -2.44 -1.62
CA THR A 32 1.08 -3.27 -2.65
C THR A 32 0.08 -3.77 -3.70
N MET A 33 -1.13 -4.17 -3.27
CA MET A 33 -2.18 -4.57 -4.20
C MET A 33 -2.58 -3.42 -5.14
N VAL A 34 -2.74 -2.19 -4.65
CA VAL A 34 -3.03 -1.02 -5.50
C VAL A 34 -1.91 -0.78 -6.50
N ASP A 35 -0.65 -0.86 -6.06
CA ASP A 35 0.52 -0.67 -6.93
C ASP A 35 0.57 -1.72 -8.04
N ASP A 36 0.34 -3.00 -7.73
CA ASP A 36 0.30 -4.09 -8.69
C ASP A 36 -0.82 -3.91 -9.72
N ARG A 37 -2.04 -3.55 -9.27
CA ARG A 37 -3.18 -3.29 -10.17
C ARG A 37 -2.97 -2.06 -11.03
N TYR A 38 -2.32 -1.03 -10.49
CA TYR A 38 -1.97 0.17 -11.25
C TYR A 38 -1.00 -0.16 -12.38
N MET A 39 0.01 -1.01 -12.13
CA MET A 39 0.95 -1.44 -13.17
C MET A 39 0.24 -2.22 -14.29
N MET A 40 -0.68 -3.14 -13.93
CA MET A 40 -1.50 -3.86 -14.92
C MET A 40 -2.37 -2.93 -15.77
N TYR A 41 -3.05 -1.96 -15.15
CA TYR A 41 -3.82 -0.96 -15.89
C TYR A 41 -2.93 -0.14 -16.84
N LYS A 42 -1.75 0.28 -16.38
CA LYS A 42 -0.82 1.06 -17.18
C LYS A 42 -0.30 0.31 -18.41
N GLU A 43 0.03 -0.97 -18.24
CA GLU A 43 0.50 -1.83 -19.34
C GLU A 43 -0.60 -2.11 -20.36
N THR A 44 -1.79 -2.47 -19.91
CA THR A 44 -2.95 -2.70 -20.79
C THR A 44 -3.39 -1.44 -21.52
N TYR A 45 -3.39 -0.28 -20.85
CA TYR A 45 -3.65 1.02 -21.49
C TYR A 45 -2.63 1.31 -22.60
N ARG A 46 -1.34 1.08 -22.32
CA ARG A 46 -0.28 1.28 -23.32
C ARG A 46 -0.49 0.39 -24.55
N ALA A 47 -0.73 -0.90 -24.34
CA ALA A 47 -0.99 -1.85 -25.43
C ALA A 47 -2.21 -1.43 -26.27
N TYR A 48 -3.28 -0.98 -25.62
CA TYR A 48 -4.46 -0.44 -26.28
C TYR A 48 -4.13 0.79 -27.16
N LYS A 49 -3.37 1.77 -26.65
CA LYS A 49 -3.01 2.98 -27.42
C LYS A 49 -2.11 2.65 -28.60
N GLU A 50 -1.17 1.73 -28.45
CA GLU A 50 -0.31 1.27 -29.55
C GLU A 50 -1.15 0.56 -30.64
N ALA A 51 -2.13 -0.27 -30.27
CA ALA A 51 -3.04 -0.89 -31.23
C ALA A 51 -3.98 0.12 -31.92
N GLU A 52 -4.44 1.13 -31.19
CA GLU A 52 -5.27 2.21 -31.73
C GLU A 52 -4.54 3.00 -32.81
N GLU A 53 -3.27 3.34 -32.55
CA GLU A 53 -2.44 4.03 -33.53
C GLU A 53 -2.21 3.18 -34.79
N ARG A 54 -1.94 1.88 -34.64
CA ARG A 54 -1.84 0.95 -35.78
C ARG A 54 -3.12 0.93 -36.61
N TYR A 55 -4.26 0.85 -35.95
CA TYR A 55 -5.57 0.82 -36.62
C TYR A 55 -5.86 2.11 -37.37
N LEU A 56 -5.59 3.27 -36.75
CA LEU A 56 -5.76 4.57 -37.41
C LEU A 56 -4.87 4.69 -38.65
N ASN A 57 -3.61 4.26 -38.56
CA ASN A 57 -2.70 4.23 -39.71
C ASN A 57 -3.23 3.32 -40.83
N LEU A 58 -3.79 2.16 -40.49
CA LEU A 58 -4.43 1.28 -41.48
C LEU A 58 -5.62 1.96 -42.17
N LEU A 59 -6.45 2.70 -41.45
CA LEU A 59 -7.56 3.44 -42.04
C LEU A 59 -7.09 4.46 -43.08
N PHE A 60 -6.00 5.18 -42.80
CA PHE A 60 -5.39 6.10 -43.77
C PHE A 60 -4.82 5.38 -44.98
N ASN A 61 -4.32 4.15 -44.84
CA ASN A 61 -3.83 3.36 -45.96
C ASN A 61 -5.00 2.87 -46.84
N ILE A 62 -6.10 2.43 -46.23
CA ILE A 62 -7.33 2.02 -46.94
C ILE A 62 -7.92 3.20 -47.72
N GLU A 63 -7.93 4.40 -47.14
CA GLU A 63 -8.41 5.60 -47.83
C GLU A 63 -7.60 5.87 -49.12
N ARG A 64 -6.29 5.65 -49.08
CA ARG A 64 -5.40 5.85 -50.24
C ARG A 64 -5.47 4.73 -51.27
N MET A 65 -5.69 3.49 -50.84
CA MET A 65 -5.65 2.29 -51.69
C MET A 65 -6.84 1.36 -51.36
N PRO A 66 -8.08 1.73 -51.72
CA PRO A 66 -9.27 0.98 -51.32
C PRO A 66 -9.43 -0.36 -52.04
N GLU A 67 -8.76 -0.54 -53.17
CA GLU A 67 -8.81 -1.76 -54.01
C GLU A 67 -8.04 -2.94 -53.38
N GLU A 68 -7.16 -2.69 -52.41
CA GLU A 68 -6.35 -3.73 -51.77
C GLU A 68 -7.17 -4.53 -50.73
N GLU A 69 -7.60 -5.73 -51.10
CA GLU A 69 -8.40 -6.62 -50.25
C GLU A 69 -7.70 -6.97 -48.92
N GLU A 70 -6.38 -7.11 -48.92
CA GLU A 70 -5.58 -7.42 -47.73
C GLU A 70 -5.79 -6.38 -46.61
N LEU A 71 -5.89 -5.09 -46.95
CA LEU A 71 -6.10 -4.03 -45.97
C LEU A 71 -7.47 -4.17 -45.27
N TRP A 72 -8.49 -4.67 -45.98
CA TRP A 72 -9.83 -4.89 -45.43
C TRP A 72 -9.87 -6.10 -44.48
N ILE A 73 -9.08 -7.13 -44.77
CA ILE A 73 -8.90 -8.28 -43.88
C ILE A 73 -8.20 -7.81 -42.60
N MET A 74 -7.07 -7.10 -42.73
CA MET A 74 -6.34 -6.55 -41.59
C MET A 74 -7.21 -5.60 -40.75
N LYS A 75 -8.10 -4.82 -41.38
CA LYS A 75 -9.03 -3.93 -40.67
C LYS A 75 -9.94 -4.70 -39.73
N ARG A 76 -10.43 -5.86 -40.16
CA ARG A 76 -11.30 -6.71 -39.34
C ARG A 76 -10.53 -7.28 -38.15
N GLU A 77 -9.33 -7.79 -38.40
CA GLU A 77 -8.46 -8.39 -37.39
C GLU A 77 -8.02 -7.36 -36.33
N GLN A 78 -7.51 -6.20 -36.77
CA GLN A 78 -7.09 -5.13 -35.86
C GLN A 78 -8.26 -4.53 -35.08
N MET A 79 -9.47 -4.48 -35.66
CA MET A 79 -10.66 -4.07 -34.91
C MET A 79 -11.00 -5.07 -33.79
N GLN A 80 -10.89 -6.38 -34.05
CA GLN A 80 -11.09 -7.40 -33.02
C GLN A 80 -10.05 -7.30 -31.91
N GLU A 81 -8.77 -7.13 -32.27
CA GLU A 81 -7.68 -6.90 -31.31
C GLU A 81 -7.96 -5.65 -30.45
N LEU A 82 -8.39 -4.55 -31.06
CA LEU A 82 -8.74 -3.32 -30.34
C LEU A 82 -9.87 -3.50 -29.34
N ILE A 83 -10.92 -4.23 -29.70
CA ILE A 83 -12.04 -4.53 -28.79
C ILE A 83 -11.53 -5.36 -27.61
N GLN A 84 -10.73 -6.39 -27.86
CA GLN A 84 -10.16 -7.24 -26.81
C GLN A 84 -9.27 -6.44 -25.85
N LEU A 85 -8.37 -5.60 -26.38
CA LEU A 85 -7.50 -4.75 -25.57
C LEU A 85 -8.27 -3.69 -24.77
N ARG A 86 -9.33 -3.13 -25.36
CA ARG A 86 -10.23 -2.21 -24.66
C ARG A 86 -10.90 -2.89 -23.47
N ASP A 87 -11.41 -4.10 -23.66
CA ASP A 87 -12.09 -4.84 -22.60
C ASP A 87 -11.12 -5.23 -21.47
N LEU A 88 -9.90 -5.67 -21.82
CA LEU A 88 -8.83 -5.93 -20.85
C LEU A 88 -8.43 -4.68 -20.07
N MET A 89 -8.27 -3.54 -20.75
CA MET A 89 -7.95 -2.27 -20.10
C MET A 89 -9.08 -1.82 -19.15
N LEU A 90 -10.34 -1.96 -19.57
CA LEU A 90 -11.49 -1.61 -18.72
C LEU A 90 -11.60 -2.53 -17.51
N GLN A 91 -11.34 -3.83 -17.68
CA GLN A 91 -11.26 -4.77 -16.58
C GLN A 91 -10.14 -4.39 -15.59
N ALA A 92 -8.93 -4.15 -16.08
CA ALA A 92 -7.80 -3.76 -15.24
C ALA A 92 -8.07 -2.44 -14.49
N ARG A 93 -8.77 -1.49 -15.12
CA ARG A 93 -9.23 -0.27 -14.45
C ARG A 93 -10.23 -0.57 -13.34
N GLY A 94 -11.20 -1.45 -13.58
CA GLY A 94 -12.15 -1.88 -12.55
C GLY A 94 -11.47 -2.53 -11.36
N GLU A 95 -10.50 -3.43 -11.61
CA GLU A 95 -9.70 -4.07 -10.55
C GLU A 95 -8.87 -3.06 -9.75
N LEU A 96 -8.33 -2.02 -10.40
CA LEU A 96 -7.64 -0.92 -9.73
C LEU A 96 -8.59 -0.09 -8.86
N ASP A 97 -9.76 0.28 -9.40
CA ASP A 97 -10.77 1.05 -8.67
C ASP A 97 -11.25 0.31 -7.41
N ASP A 98 -11.41 -1.02 -7.49
CA ASP A 98 -11.77 -1.83 -6.33
C ASP A 98 -10.63 -1.95 -5.32
N ALA A 99 -9.39 -2.16 -5.78
CA ALA A 99 -8.22 -2.16 -4.88
C ALA A 99 -8.04 -0.82 -4.15
N MET A 100 -8.30 0.31 -4.82
CA MET A 100 -8.24 1.63 -4.19
C MET A 100 -9.30 1.78 -3.09
N LYS A 101 -10.55 1.34 -3.32
CA LYS A 101 -11.60 1.36 -2.28
C LYS A 101 -11.24 0.50 -1.07
N ASP A 102 -10.65 -0.67 -1.30
CA ASP A 102 -10.21 -1.56 -0.22
C ASP A 102 -9.08 -0.90 0.59
N TRP A 103 -8.13 -0.26 -0.09
CA TRP A 103 -7.05 0.48 0.56
C TRP A 103 -7.57 1.68 1.38
N GLU A 104 -8.51 2.45 0.83
CA GLU A 104 -9.17 3.56 1.53
C GLU A 104 -9.91 3.07 2.79
N THR A 105 -10.65 1.96 2.68
CA THR A 105 -11.36 1.35 3.80
C THR A 105 -10.39 0.93 4.89
N HIS A 106 -9.29 0.26 4.52
CA HIS A 106 -8.24 -0.12 5.46
C HIS A 106 -7.61 1.11 6.16
N LEU A 107 -7.38 2.22 5.44
CA LEU A 107 -6.89 3.46 6.06
C LEU A 107 -7.87 4.03 7.09
N MET A 108 -9.17 3.98 6.82
CA MET A 108 -10.21 4.40 7.78
C MET A 108 -10.24 3.51 9.03
N GLU A 109 -10.11 2.19 8.85
CA GLU A 109 -10.05 1.23 9.96
C GLU A 109 -8.85 1.51 10.87
N VAL A 110 -7.65 1.60 10.28
CA VAL A 110 -6.42 1.94 11.01
C VAL A 110 -6.57 3.28 11.76
N GLN A 111 -7.13 4.31 11.11
CA GLN A 111 -7.36 5.59 11.78
C GLN A 111 -8.34 5.46 12.96
N SER A 112 -9.37 4.62 12.83
CA SER A 112 -10.33 4.36 13.90
C SER A 112 -9.70 3.61 15.08
N GLU A 113 -8.81 2.65 14.81
CA GLU A 113 -8.09 1.88 15.82
C GLU A 113 -7.12 2.78 16.60
N VAL A 114 -6.39 3.65 15.91
CA VAL A 114 -5.51 4.64 16.54
C VAL A 114 -6.31 5.58 17.46
N LYS A 115 -7.48 6.06 17.01
CA LYS A 115 -8.37 6.87 17.85
C LYS A 115 -8.86 6.11 19.09
N LYS A 116 -9.27 4.85 18.94
CA LYS A 116 -9.70 3.99 20.06
C LYS A 116 -8.55 3.76 21.06
N ALA A 117 -7.34 3.52 20.56
CA ALA A 117 -6.15 3.33 21.40
C ALA A 117 -5.81 4.58 22.22
N GLN A 118 -5.99 5.78 21.66
CA GLN A 118 -5.79 7.03 22.38
C GLN A 118 -6.83 7.29 23.49
N ILE A 119 -8.06 6.79 23.32
CA ILE A 119 -9.17 7.05 24.26
C ILE A 119 -9.09 6.18 25.53
N GLN A 120 -8.44 5.02 25.49
CA GLN A 120 -8.39 4.10 26.65
C GLN A 120 -7.43 4.50 27.78
N GLN A 121 -6.75 5.64 27.68
CA GLN A 121 -5.76 6.04 28.70
C GLN A 121 -6.36 6.61 30.00
N TYR A 122 -7.66 6.95 30.02
CA TYR A 122 -8.30 7.52 31.21
C TYR A 122 -9.63 6.84 31.48
N ASN A 123 -9.65 5.92 32.44
CA ASN A 123 -10.90 5.34 32.92
C ASN A 123 -11.60 6.34 33.86
N PRO A 124 -12.77 6.89 33.47
CA PRO A 124 -13.44 7.97 34.21
C PRO A 124 -13.98 7.54 35.58
N ASN A 125 -14.00 6.23 35.87
CA ASN A 125 -14.43 5.70 37.17
C ASN A 125 -13.33 5.70 38.24
N PHE A 126 -12.07 5.93 37.86
CA PHE A 126 -10.98 6.06 38.83
C PHE A 126 -10.68 7.54 39.09
N LYS A 127 -10.92 7.99 40.33
CA LYS A 127 -10.60 9.35 40.79
C LYS A 127 -9.36 9.32 41.68
N GLY A 128 -8.50 10.33 41.59
CA GLY A 128 -7.30 10.45 42.43
C GLY A 128 -6.17 9.48 42.06
N ARG A 129 -5.44 8.95 43.05
CA ARG A 129 -4.24 8.11 42.86
C ARG A 129 -4.53 6.81 42.12
N ASP A 130 -5.76 6.31 42.23
CA ASP A 130 -6.24 5.11 41.51
C ASP A 130 -6.45 5.34 40.01
N GLY A 131 -6.55 6.60 39.54
CA GLY A 131 -6.60 6.94 38.12
C GLY A 131 -5.27 6.71 37.39
N GLN A 132 -4.19 6.47 38.13
CA GLN A 132 -2.90 6.07 37.58
C GLN A 132 -2.82 4.55 37.28
N ARG A 133 -3.85 3.77 37.65
CA ARG A 133 -3.91 2.34 37.34
C ARG A 133 -4.36 2.17 35.89
N THR A 134 -3.51 1.55 35.08
CA THR A 134 -3.80 1.25 33.66
C THR A 134 -4.53 -0.08 33.47
N SER A 135 -4.59 -0.94 34.49
CA SER A 135 -5.37 -2.18 34.47
C SER A 135 -5.94 -2.55 35.85
N PRO A 136 -7.07 -3.30 35.90
CA PRO A 136 -7.62 -3.81 37.16
C PRO A 136 -6.61 -4.71 37.89
N GLY A 137 -6.29 -4.38 39.15
CA GLY A 137 -5.34 -5.13 39.97
C GLY A 137 -3.88 -4.66 39.88
N GLN A 138 -3.56 -3.66 39.06
CA GLN A 138 -2.23 -3.06 39.05
C GLN A 138 -1.94 -2.34 40.38
N LEU A 139 -0.94 -2.82 41.12
CA LEU A 139 -0.44 -2.15 42.33
C LEU A 139 0.30 -0.88 41.94
N LEU A 140 0.02 0.22 42.64
CA LEU A 140 0.71 1.49 42.43
C LEU A 140 2.11 1.47 43.07
N PRO A 141 3.06 2.30 42.60
CA PRO A 141 4.35 2.47 43.25
C PRO A 141 4.16 2.88 44.73
N GLY A 142 4.56 1.99 45.65
CA GLY A 142 4.35 2.12 47.10
C GLY A 142 3.35 1.12 47.72
N GLU A 143 2.52 0.46 46.90
CA GLU A 143 1.61 -0.62 47.34
C GLU A 143 2.22 -2.02 47.21
N VAL A 144 3.43 -2.12 46.65
CA VAL A 144 4.17 -3.38 46.56
C VAL A 144 4.62 -3.76 47.97
N PRO A 145 4.18 -4.91 48.52
CA PRO A 145 4.67 -5.37 49.82
C PRO A 145 6.18 -5.58 49.71
N ASN A 146 6.94 -4.80 50.48
CA ASN A 146 8.39 -4.92 50.52
C ASN A 146 8.75 -6.22 51.23
N THR A 147 8.94 -7.31 50.47
CA THR A 147 9.26 -8.65 50.97
C THR A 147 10.70 -8.79 51.50
N ARG A 148 11.39 -7.67 51.78
CA ARG A 148 12.67 -7.65 52.48
C ARG A 148 12.56 -6.94 53.84
N ARG A 149 12.01 -7.65 54.82
CA ARG A 149 12.38 -7.46 56.23
C ARG A 149 12.54 -8.83 56.87
N ARG A 150 13.80 -9.30 56.92
CA ARG A 150 14.30 -10.15 58.00
C ARG A 150 14.99 -9.24 58.98
#